data_AF-A0A2E3WSK0-F1
#
_entry.id   AF-A0A2E3WSK0-F1
#
_cell.length_a   1.000
_cell.length_b   1.000
_cell.length_c   1.000
_cell.angle_alpha   90.00
_cell.angle_beta   90.00
_cell.angle_gamma   90.00
#
_symmetry.space_group_name_H-M   'P 1'
#
loop_
_entity.id
_entity.type
_entity.pdbx_description
1 polymer ?
#
loop_
_entity_poly.entity_id
_entity_poly.type
_entity_poly.pdbx_seq_one_letter_code
_entity_poly.pdbx_strand_id
1 'polypeptide(L)' 'MISKKKVALVTGAAGFLGEVFVEAMLDLNYKLVVADKNLKGLSLIEKKIKKKKQRIFHP' A
#
# COMPACT_ATOMS: atom_id res chain seq x y z
N MET A 1 -1.38 11.33 -22.91
CA MET A 1 -0.39 11.73 -21.88
C MET A 1 -0.44 10.69 -20.76
N ILE A 2 0.56 9.82 -20.62
CA ILE A 2 0.58 8.85 -19.50
C ILE A 2 1.09 9.60 -18.27
N SER A 3 0.18 10.04 -17.40
CA SER A 3 0.55 10.65 -16.12
C SER A 3 1.36 9.64 -15.29
N LYS A 4 2.57 10.01 -14.88
CA LYS A 4 3.46 9.16 -14.08
C LYS A 4 2.76 8.88 -12.73
N LYS A 5 2.56 7.60 -12.37
CA LYS A 5 1.97 7.26 -11.07
C LYS A 5 2.85 7.82 -9.95
N LYS A 6 2.23 8.55 -9.01
CA LYS A 6 2.90 9.00 -7.78
C LYS A 6 3.25 7.79 -6.92
N VAL A 7 4.40 7.85 -6.26
CA VAL A 7 4.88 6.78 -5.36
C VAL A 7 4.83 7.28 -3.92
N ALA A 8 4.37 6.46 -2.99
CA ALA A 8 4.34 6.80 -1.57
C ALA A 8 4.82 5.63 -0.69
N LEU A 9 5.49 5.97 0.42
CA LEU A 9 5.83 5.07 1.50
C LEU A 9 4.87 5.31 2.66
N VAL A 10 4.21 4.24 3.15
CA VAL A 10 3.36 4.29 4.34
C VAL A 10 4.01 3.47 5.44
N THR A 11 4.43 4.13 6.52
CA THR A 11 4.91 3.49 7.75
C THR A 11 3.76 3.34 8.75
N GLY A 12 3.78 2.28 9.57
CA GLY A 12 2.63 1.98 10.44
C GLY A 12 1.42 1.50 9.62
N ALA A 13 1.67 0.93 8.43
CA ALA A 13 0.65 0.57 7.44
C ALA A 13 -0.36 -0.47 7.96
N ALA A 14 0.03 -1.30 8.92
CA ALA A 14 -0.83 -2.31 9.55
C ALA A 14 -1.43 -1.84 10.89
N GLY A 15 -1.32 -0.55 11.20
CA GLY A 15 -2.07 0.09 12.27
C GLY A 15 -3.48 0.49 11.83
N PHE A 16 -4.28 0.95 12.80
CA PHE A 16 -5.68 1.34 12.58
C PHE A 16 -5.85 2.34 11.42
N LEU A 17 -5.12 3.46 11.44
CA LEU A 17 -5.19 4.45 10.35
C LEU A 17 -4.38 4.03 9.13
N GLY A 18 -3.30 3.26 9.32
CA GLY A 18 -2.41 2.83 8.24
C GLY A 18 -3.15 2.08 7.14
N GLU A 19 -4.04 1.15 7.52
CA GLU A 19 -4.84 0.39 6.55
C GLU A 19 -5.77 1.29 5.73
N VAL A 20 -6.43 2.26 6.39
CA VAL A 20 -7.34 3.22 5.75
C VAL A 20 -6.58 4.10 4.75
N PHE A 21 -5.39 4.57 5.14
CA PHE A 21 -4.53 5.37 4.25
C PHE A 21 -4.08 4.56 3.03
N VAL A 22 -3.65 3.32 3.22
CA VAL A 22 -3.25 2.44 2.10
C VAL A 22 -4.41 2.27 1.12
N GLU A 23 -5.62 1.98 1.61
CA GLU A 23 -6.79 1.81 0.75
C GLU A 23 -7.13 3.09 -0.04
N ALA A 24 -7.17 4.25 0.63
CA ALA A 24 -7.44 5.53 -0.03
C ALA A 24 -6.39 5.90 -1.09
N MET A 25 -5.11 5.64 -0.83
CA MET A 25 -4.05 5.95 -1.80
C MET A 25 -4.05 4.99 -3.00
N LEU A 26 -4.45 3.73 -2.82
CA LEU A 26 -4.64 2.80 -3.94
C LEU A 26 -5.75 3.29 -4.87
N ASP A 27 -6.85 3.81 -4.32
CA ASP A 27 -7.97 4.36 -5.10
C ASP A 27 -7.58 5.64 -5.86
N LEU A 28 -6.64 6.41 -5.31
CA LEU A 28 -5.99 7.54 -5.99
C LEU A 28 -4.87 7.12 -6.96
N ASN A 29 -4.74 5.83 -7.26
CA ASN A 29 -3.79 5.28 -8.24
C ASN A 29 -2.30 5.52 -7.89
N TYR A 30 -1.95 5.59 -6.60
CA TYR A 30 -0.55 5.62 -6.15
C TYR A 30 0.10 4.24 -6.27
N LYS A 31 1.41 4.21 -6.55
CA LYS A 31 2.24 3.04 -6.26
C LYS A 31 2.67 3.11 -4.80
N LEU A 32 2.41 2.06 -4.02
CA LEU A 32 2.70 2.05 -2.59
C LEU A 32 3.85 1.12 -2.22
N VAL A 33 4.65 1.59 -1.27
CA VAL A 33 5.57 0.80 -0.44
C VAL A 33 5.01 0.87 0.98
N VAL A 34 4.86 -0.27 1.65
CA VAL A 34 4.26 -0.36 2.98
C VAL A 34 5.26 -0.93 3.98
N ALA A 35 5.31 -0.36 5.17
CA ALA A 35 6.20 -0.78 6.24
C ALA A 35 5.50 -0.76 7.60
N ASP A 36 5.70 -1.81 8.39
CA ASP A 36 5.16 -1.96 9.73
C ASP A 36 5.96 -3.04 10.49
N LYS A 37 6.00 -2.94 11.82
CA LYS A 37 6.54 -4.01 12.68
C LYS A 37 5.62 -5.24 12.70
N ASN A 38 4.32 -5.03 12.46
CA ASN A 38 3.33 -6.11 12.41
C ASN A 38 3.34 -6.81 11.04
N LEU A 39 4.25 -7.77 10.89
CA LEU A 39 4.42 -8.55 9.66
C LEU A 39 3.16 -9.33 9.25
N LYS A 40 2.35 -9.79 10.22
CA LYS A 40 1.09 -10.48 9.94
C LYS A 40 0.07 -9.54 9.30
N GLY A 41 -0.07 -8.33 9.84
CA GLY A 41 -0.93 -7.29 9.27
C GLY A 41 -0.48 -6.85 7.88
N LEU A 42 0.84 -6.67 7.68
CA LEU A 42 1.40 -6.40 6.34
C LEU A 42 1.04 -7.48 5.32
N SER A 43 1.14 -8.77 5.69
CA SER A 43 0.76 -9.87 4.79
C SER A 43 -0.71 -9.80 4.36
N LEU A 44 -1.62 -9.35 5.25
CA LEU A 44 -3.03 -9.15 4.90
C LEU A 44 -3.21 -7.97 3.94
N ILE A 45 -2.53 -6.85 4.20
CA ILE A 45 -2.53 -5.67 3.33
C ILE A 45 -2.01 -6.01 1.94
N GLU A 46 -0.91 -6.76 1.84
CA GLU A 46 -0.36 -7.19 0.56
C GLU A 46 -1.35 -8.04 -0.25
N LYS A 47 -2.09 -8.92 0.41
CA LYS A 47 -3.17 -9.69 -0.23
C LYS A 47 -4.29 -8.77 -0.74
N LYS A 48 -4.67 -7.74 0.02
CA LYS A 48 -5.65 -6.71 -0.43
C LYS A 48 -5.13 -5.94 -1.66
N ILE A 49 -3.86 -5.51 -1.64
CA ILE A 49 -3.24 -4.76 -2.75
C ILE A 49 -3.12 -5.62 -4.01
N LYS A 50 -2.68 -6.88 -3.89
CA LYS A 50 -2.55 -7.81 -5.04
C LYS A 50 -3.91 -8.08 -5.71
N LYS A 51 -5.00 -8.20 -4.92
CA LYS A 51 -6.37 -8.32 -5.46
C LYS A 51 -6.77 -7.10 -6.31
N LYS A 52 -6.31 -5.88 -5.97
CA LYS A 52 -6.54 -4.66 -6.74
C LYS A 52 -5.61 -4.49 -7.98
N LYS A 53 -4.86 -5.52 -8.38
CA LYS A 53 -3.94 -5.54 -9.55
C LYS A 53 -2.85 -4.43 -9.54
N GLN A 54 -2.37 -4.02 -8.37
CA GLN A 54 -1.27 -3.05 -8.27
C GLN A 54 0.06 -3.74 -7.93
N ARG A 55 1.15 -3.35 -8.63
CA ARG A 55 2.49 -3.91 -8.42
C ARG A 55 3.08 -3.42 -7.10
N ILE A 56 3.33 -4.34 -6.18
CA ILE A 56 4.09 -4.10 -4.95
C ILE A 56 5.58 -4.25 -5.27
N PHE A 57 6.41 -3.38 -4.69
CA PHE A 57 7.86 -3.55 -4.63
C PHE A 57 8.28 -3.57 -3.16
N HIS A 58 9.10 -4.53 -2.81
CA HIS A 58 9.78 -4.64 -1.53
C HIS A 58 11.27 -4.40 -1.75
N PRO A 59 11.94 -3.60 -0.91
CA PRO A 59 13.40 -3.63 -0.81
C PRO A 59 13.89 -4.97 -0.24
#